data_AF-A0AAE3GJ97-F1
#
_entry.id   AF-A0AAE3GJ97-F1
#
_cell.length_a   1.000
_cell.length_b   1.000
_cell.length_c   1.000
_cell.angle_alpha   90.00
_cell.angle_beta   90.00
_cell.angle_gamma   90.00
#
_symmetry.space_group_name_H-M   'P 1'
#
loop_
_entity.id
_entity.type
_entity.pdbx_description
1 polymer ?
#
loop_
_entity_poly.entity_id
_entity_poly.type
_entity_poly.pdbx_seq_one_letter_code
_entity_poly.pdbx_strand_id
1 'polypeptide(L)'
;MRADRVALIRRDVTLAAQRAGIPRCRHLTVCLHYAPGDNRRRDADNLWPTLKAAADALARGPRRDWVGLDLVPDDTPDHMTKLAPIIHSGPGERRLWLTVETR
;
A
#
# COMPACT_ATOMS: atom_id res chain seq x y z
N MET A 1 -12.56 -6.53 -5.70
CA MET A 1 -11.44 -6.34 -6.67
C MET A 1 -11.14 -7.67 -7.34
N ARG A 2 -10.82 -7.71 -8.64
CA ARG A 2 -10.46 -8.96 -9.34
C ARG A 2 -9.05 -9.43 -8.94
N ALA A 3 -8.80 -10.74 -8.94
CA ALA A 3 -7.53 -11.34 -8.52
C ALA A 3 -6.32 -10.79 -9.30
N ASP A 4 -6.44 -10.63 -10.62
CA ASP A 4 -5.35 -10.10 -11.46
C ASP A 4 -4.91 -8.69 -11.05
N ARG A 5 -5.86 -7.87 -10.60
CA ARG A 5 -5.56 -6.51 -10.14
C ARG A 5 -4.89 -6.50 -8.77
N VAL A 6 -5.20 -7.48 -7.90
CA VAL A 6 -4.46 -7.70 -6.66
C VAL A 6 -3.00 -8.07 -6.96
N ALA A 7 -2.78 -9.00 -7.90
CA ALA A 7 -1.44 -9.44 -8.29
C ALA A 7 -0.60 -8.28 -8.87
N LEU A 8 -1.21 -7.44 -9.70
CA LEU A 8 -0.55 -6.24 -10.25
C LEU A 8 -0.13 -5.27 -9.15
N ILE A 9 -1.04 -4.92 -8.23
CA ILE A 9 -0.74 -4.02 -7.10
C ILE A 9 0.42 -4.58 -6.28
N ARG A 10 0.39 -5.88 -5.95
CA ARG A 10 1.44 -6.49 -5.14
C ARG A 10 2.80 -6.43 -5.80
N ARG A 11 2.85 -6.70 -7.11
CA ARG A 11 4.09 -6.60 -7.90
C ARG A 11 4.63 -5.17 -7.89
N ASP A 12 3.80 -4.18 -8.19
CA ASP A 12 4.24 -2.79 -8.30
C ASP A 12 4.70 -2.24 -6.95
N VAL A 13 3.99 -2.56 -5.87
CA VAL A 13 4.38 -2.17 -4.49
C VAL A 13 5.69 -2.84 -4.07
N THR A 14 5.86 -4.13 -4.38
CA THR A 14 7.11 -4.86 -4.08
C THR A 14 8.31 -4.17 -4.74
N LEU A 15 8.19 -3.86 -6.03
CA LEU A 15 9.25 -3.18 -6.78
C LEU A 15 9.51 -1.76 -6.26
N ALA A 16 8.46 -1.00 -5.96
CA ALA A 16 8.59 0.35 -5.42
C ALA A 16 9.27 0.35 -4.04
N ALA A 17 8.89 -0.56 -3.16
CA ALA A 17 9.47 -0.69 -1.82
C ALA A 17 10.95 -1.11 -1.85
N GLN A 18 11.31 -2.04 -2.75
CA GLN A 18 12.71 -2.42 -2.98
C GLN A 18 13.54 -1.25 -3.49
N ARG A 19 13.02 -0.49 -4.48
CA ARG A 19 13.69 0.70 -5.02
C ARG A 19 13.85 1.80 -3.98
N ALA A 20 12.88 1.95 -3.09
CA ALA A 20 12.93 2.87 -1.96
C ALA A 20 13.89 2.41 -0.84
N GLY A 21 14.43 1.19 -0.92
CA GLY A 21 15.37 0.66 0.06
C GLY A 21 14.78 0.51 1.46
N ILE A 22 13.47 0.23 1.58
CA ILE A 22 12.81 0.12 2.87
C ILE A 22 13.39 -1.09 3.63
N PRO A 23 13.98 -0.89 4.83
CA PRO A 23 14.57 -1.98 5.59
C PRO A 23 13.50 -2.87 6.21
N ARG A 24 13.92 -4.09 6.60
CA ARG A 24 13.14 -4.89 7.55
C ARG A 24 13.09 -4.17 8.89
N CYS A 25 11.94 -4.19 9.56
CA CYS A 25 11.73 -3.52 10.83
C CYS A 25 10.70 -4.28 11.68
N ARG A 26 10.44 -3.80 12.90
CA ARG A 26 9.45 -4.43 13.79
C ARG A 26 8.03 -3.99 13.48
N HIS A 27 7.87 -2.76 12.99
CA HIS A 27 6.57 -2.17 12.76
C HIS A 27 6.58 -1.16 11.61
N LEU A 28 5.56 -1.21 10.76
CA LEU A 28 5.33 -0.24 9.68
C LEU A 28 4.08 0.60 9.95
N THR A 29 4.16 1.90 9.69
CA THR A 29 2.96 2.73 9.52
C THR A 29 2.80 3.07 8.05
N VAL A 30 1.65 2.76 7.47
CA VAL A 30 1.39 2.85 6.02
C VAL A 30 0.17 3.70 5.75
N CYS A 31 0.28 4.66 4.84
CA CYS A 31 -0.85 5.45 4.32
C CYS A 31 -0.85 5.46 2.79
N LEU A 32 -2.01 5.22 2.19
CA LEU A 32 -2.22 5.34 0.75
C LEU A 32 -2.72 6.75 0.42
N HIS A 33 -2.03 7.41 -0.50
CA HIS A 33 -2.40 8.71 -1.00
C HIS A 33 -2.84 8.62 -2.46
N TYR A 34 -3.95 9.25 -2.78
CA TYR A 34 -4.52 9.30 -4.12
C TYR A 34 -4.78 10.74 -4.57
N ALA A 35 -4.14 11.16 -5.66
CA ALA A 35 -4.45 12.39 -6.37
C ALA A 35 -5.18 12.04 -7.69
N PRO A 36 -6.50 12.29 -7.82
CA PRO A 36 -7.27 12.00 -9.02
C PRO A 36 -7.04 12.99 -10.16
N GLY A 37 -6.37 14.12 -9.91
CA GLY A 37 -6.12 15.16 -10.91
C GLY A 37 -7.36 15.96 -11.30
N ASP A 38 -8.47 15.77 -10.58
CA ASP A 38 -9.74 16.47 -10.77
C ASP A 38 -10.36 16.81 -9.40
N ASN A 39 -11.47 17.56 -9.43
CA ASN A 39 -12.25 17.90 -8.24
C ASN A 39 -13.50 17.03 -8.08
N ARG A 40 -13.59 15.91 -8.80
CA ARG A 40 -14.76 15.04 -8.68
C ARG A 40 -14.69 14.32 -7.35
N ARG A 41 -15.82 14.24 -6.65
CA ARG A 41 -15.93 13.50 -5.39
C ARG A 41 -15.44 12.05 -5.56
N ARG A 42 -14.64 11.61 -4.59
CA ARG A 42 -14.16 10.23 -4.42
C ARG A 42 -14.33 9.85 -2.96
N ASP A 43 -14.52 8.57 -2.70
CA ASP A 43 -14.63 8.03 -1.36
C ASP A 43 -13.30 7.38 -0.97
N ALA A 44 -12.80 7.71 0.22
CA ALA A 44 -11.58 7.11 0.75
C ALA A 44 -11.77 5.60 0.99
N ASP A 45 -13.00 5.17 1.30
CA ASP A 45 -13.25 3.77 1.61
C ASP A 45 -13.07 2.85 0.40
N ASN A 46 -13.28 3.40 -0.81
CA ASN A 46 -13.01 2.69 -2.06
C ASN A 46 -11.52 2.37 -2.27
N LEU A 47 -10.62 3.00 -1.51
CA LEU A 47 -9.18 2.78 -1.58
C LEU A 47 -8.69 1.72 -0.59
N TRP A 48 -9.51 1.30 0.39
CA TRP A 48 -9.14 0.25 1.34
C TRP A 48 -8.72 -1.07 0.68
N PRO A 49 -9.41 -1.58 -0.36
CA PRO A 49 -8.96 -2.80 -1.04
C PRO A 49 -7.56 -2.67 -1.67
N THR A 50 -7.22 -1.47 -2.17
CA THR A 50 -5.90 -1.18 -2.73
C THR A 50 -4.85 -1.09 -1.62
N LEU A 51 -5.16 -0.38 -0.52
CA LEU A 51 -4.28 -0.30 0.64
C LEU A 51 -4.02 -1.68 1.25
N LYS A 52 -5.04 -2.55 1.35
CA LYS A 52 -4.87 -3.91 1.86
C LYS A 52 -3.95 -4.74 0.96
N ALA A 53 -4.14 -4.70 -0.35
CA ALA A 53 -3.26 -5.41 -1.29
C ALA A 53 -1.81 -4.88 -1.24
N ALA A 54 -1.63 -3.57 -1.02
CA ALA A 54 -0.31 -2.98 -0.81
C ALA A 54 0.33 -3.44 0.51
N ALA A 55 -0.44 -3.45 1.61
CA ALA A 55 0.01 -3.96 2.91
C ALA A 55 0.45 -5.43 2.83
N ASP A 56 -0.35 -6.28 2.15
CA ASP A 56 0.02 -7.68 1.89
C ASP A 56 1.35 -7.79 1.13
N ALA A 57 1.64 -6.89 0.20
CA ALA A 57 2.91 -6.91 -0.52
C ALA A 57 4.10 -6.48 0.33
N LEU A 58 3.91 -5.62 1.33
CA LEU A 58 5.00 -5.20 2.22
C LEU A 58 5.33 -6.26 3.27
N ALA A 59 4.32 -7.01 3.75
CA ALA A 59 4.48 -7.97 4.83
C ALA A 59 4.49 -9.43 4.40
N ARG A 60 3.81 -9.79 3.29
CA ARG A 60 3.57 -11.13 2.71
C ARG A 60 3.00 -12.21 3.64
N GLY A 61 3.33 -12.19 4.92
CA GLY A 61 2.97 -13.16 5.92
C GLY A 61 3.62 -14.53 5.66
N PRO A 62 2.97 -15.60 6.11
CA PRO A 62 3.46 -16.98 5.90
C PRO A 62 3.29 -17.46 4.46
N ARG A 63 2.55 -16.73 3.62
CA ARG A 63 2.27 -17.12 2.23
C ARG A 63 3.53 -17.12 1.38
N ARG A 64 3.62 -18.07 0.45
CA ARG A 64 4.74 -18.21 -0.51
C ARG A 64 4.26 -18.37 -1.96
N ASP A 65 2.95 -18.41 -2.17
CA ASP A 65 2.25 -18.54 -3.44
C ASP A 65 2.08 -17.21 -4.19
N TRP A 66 2.44 -16.08 -3.58
CA TRP A 66 2.33 -14.75 -4.19
C TRP A 66 3.57 -13.88 -4.01
N VAL A 67 3.66 -12.84 -4.84
CA VAL A 67 4.72 -11.81 -4.78
C VAL A 67 4.49 -10.88 -3.58
N GLY A 68 5.58 -10.55 -2.88
CA GLY A 68 5.60 -9.67 -1.72
C GLY A 68 6.99 -9.63 -1.08
N LEU A 69 7.11 -8.91 0.02
CA LEU A 69 8.29 -8.75 0.85
C LEU A 69 8.01 -9.24 2.27
N ASP A 70 9.07 -9.43 3.05
CA ASP A 70 8.97 -9.70 4.48
C ASP A 70 9.58 -8.52 5.26
N LEU A 71 9.06 -7.30 5.04
CA LEU A 71 9.54 -6.11 5.75
C LEU A 71 9.15 -6.12 7.22
N VAL A 72 8.03 -6.76 7.53
CA VAL A 72 7.54 -7.11 8.87
C VAL A 72 6.97 -8.54 8.81
N PRO A 73 6.78 -9.23 9.95
CA PRO A 73 6.33 -10.63 9.95
C PRO A 73 4.95 -10.88 9.34
N ASP A 74 4.00 -9.96 9.53
CA ASP A 74 2.65 -10.03 8.97
C ASP A 74 2.07 -8.59 8.87
N ASP A 75 0.94 -8.43 8.18
CA ASP A 75 0.24 -7.14 8.08
C ASP A 75 -0.77 -6.93 9.23
N THR A 76 -0.69 -7.73 10.29
CA THR A 76 -1.56 -7.60 11.47
C THR A 76 -1.31 -6.28 12.22
N PRO A 77 -2.27 -5.82 13.06
CA PRO A 77 -2.11 -4.58 13.82
C PRO A 77 -0.84 -4.50 14.70
N ASP A 78 -0.32 -5.64 15.16
CA ASP A 78 0.92 -5.71 15.98
C ASP A 78 2.15 -5.25 15.19
N HIS A 79 2.16 -5.48 13.87
CA HIS A 79 3.30 -5.26 12.98
C HIS A 79 3.05 -4.12 11.99
N MET A 80 1.80 -3.72 11.78
CA MET A 80 1.46 -2.72 10.78
C MET A 80 0.25 -1.88 11.17
N THR A 81 0.47 -0.58 11.31
CA THR A 81 -0.59 0.41 11.36
C THR A 81 -0.97 0.84 9.94
N LYS A 82 -2.22 0.62 9.55
CA LYS A 82 -2.80 1.12 8.29
C LYS A 82 -3.63 2.37 8.57
N LEU A 83 -3.16 3.52 8.13
CA LEU A 83 -3.90 4.78 8.22
C LEU A 83 -4.98 4.85 7.15
N ALA A 84 -6.05 5.59 7.42
CA ALA A 84 -7.11 5.82 6.44
C ALA A 84 -6.53 6.49 5.17
N PRO A 85 -6.93 6.03 3.96
CA PRO A 85 -6.43 6.62 2.72
C PRO A 85 -6.72 8.12 2.61
N ILE A 86 -5.77 8.86 2.06
CA ILE A 86 -5.88 10.32 1.86
C ILE A 86 -6.13 10.61 0.38
N ILE A 87 -7.17 11.37 0.10
CA ILE A 87 -7.48 11.87 -1.26
C ILE A 87 -7.08 13.34 -1.35
N HIS A 88 -6.25 13.66 -2.33
CA HIS A 88 -5.81 15.02 -2.63
C HIS A 88 -6.67 15.61 -3.73
N SER A 89 -7.51 16.61 -3.42
CA SER A 89 -8.33 17.30 -4.42
C SER A 89 -7.52 18.32 -5.20
N GLY A 90 -7.93 18.58 -6.45
CA GLY A 90 -7.37 19.66 -7.27
C GLY A 90 -6.98 19.18 -8.67
N PRO A 91 -6.92 20.11 -9.64
CA PRO A 91 -6.38 19.80 -10.94
C PRO A 91 -4.90 19.42 -10.83
N GLY A 92 -4.46 18.42 -11.60
CA GLY A 92 -3.05 18.04 -11.63
C GLY A 92 -2.81 16.63 -12.14
N GLU A 93 -1.57 16.16 -11.96
CA GLU A 93 -1.18 14.83 -12.37
C GLU A 93 -1.86 13.75 -11.52
N ARG A 94 -2.42 12.75 -12.21
CA ARG A 94 -3.02 11.57 -11.58
C ARG A 94 -1.93 10.72 -10.94
N ARG A 95 -1.94 10.61 -9.62
CA ARG A 95 -0.90 9.90 -8.86
C ARG A 95 -1.49 9.05 -7.74
N LEU A 96 -0.82 7.95 -7.46
CA LEU A 96 -1.11 7.06 -6.35
C LEU A 96 0.22 6.66 -5.72
N TRP A 97 0.38 6.84 -4.41
CA TRP A 97 1.63 6.52 -3.72
C TRP A 97 1.38 6.10 -2.29
N LEU A 98 2.37 5.41 -1.71
CA LEU A 98 2.40 5.06 -0.30
C LEU A 98 3.38 5.97 0.44
N THR A 99 3.00 6.39 1.64
CA THR A 99 3.96 6.80 2.66
C THR A 99 4.14 5.65 3.62
N VAL A 100 5.40 5.39 3.99
CA VAL A 100 5.78 4.27 4.85
C VAL A 100 6.77 4.80 5.88
N GLU A 101 6.43 4.65 7.16
CA GLU A 101 7.33 4.92 8.28
C GLU A 101 7.77 3.60 8.90
N THR A 102 9.07 3.45 9.13
CA THR A 102 9.67 2.29 9.78
C THR A 102 9.94 2.60 11.25
N ARG A 103 9.71 1.62 12.13
CA ARG A 103 10.01 1.71 13.57
C ARG A 103 10.71 0.48 14.10
#